data_AF-A0A7V8XKU4-F1
#
_entry.id   AF-A0A7V8XKU4-F1
#
_cell.length_a   1.000
_cell.length_b   1.000
_cell.length_c   1.000
_cell.angle_alpha   90.00
_cell.angle_beta   90.00
_cell.angle_gamma   90.00
#
_symmetry.space_group_name_H-M   'P 1'
#
loop_
_entity.id
_entity.type
_entity.pdbx_description
1 polymer ?
#
loop_
_entity_poly.entity_id
_entity_poly.type
_entity_poly.pdbx_seq_one_letter_code
_entity_poly.pdbx_strand_id
1 'polypeptide(L)' 'NLVGRSLDDARVQLERLQLEADISWVDGTPGAVLEQKPKAGLAAAPGLKVRLVVARG' A
#
# COMPACT_ATOMS: atom_id res chain seq x y z
N ASN A 1 7.36 -4.00 2.98
CA ASN A 1 6.51 -3.58 4.10
C ASN A 1 6.13 -2.12 3.88
N LEU A 2 4.84 -1.86 3.70
CA LEU A 2 4.27 -0.55 3.35
C LEU A 2 3.48 0.07 4.51
N VAL A 3 3.08 -0.72 5.51
CA VAL A 3 2.37 -0.21 6.69
C VAL A 3 3.22 0.82 7.42
N GLY A 4 2.61 1.94 7.80
CA GLY A 4 3.26 3.08 8.45
C GLY A 4 3.96 4.05 7.49
N ARG A 5 4.07 3.74 6.19
CA ARG A 5 4.60 4.67 5.19
C ARG A 5 3.53 5.62 4.69
N SER A 6 3.96 6.77 4.15
CA SER A 6 3.09 7.64 3.38
C SER A 6 2.57 6.92 2.13
N LEU A 7 1.42 7.37 1.61
CA LEU A 7 0.86 6.79 0.37
C LEU A 7 1.80 7.00 -0.82
N ASP A 8 2.50 8.13 -0.88
CA ASP A 8 3.42 8.42 -1.98
C ASP A 8 4.65 7.52 -1.95
N ASP A 9 5.24 7.32 -0.76
CA ASP A 9 6.34 6.34 -0.60
C ASP A 9 5.89 4.93 -0.94
N ALA A 10 4.66 4.56 -0.56
CA ALA A 10 4.11 3.25 -0.84
C ALA A 10 3.93 3.02 -2.35
N ARG A 11 3.45 4.04 -3.09
CA ARG A 11 3.31 3.99 -4.55
C ARG A 11 4.66 3.82 -5.24
N VAL A 12 5.66 4.61 -4.87
CA VAL A 12 7.03 4.51 -5.42
C VAL A 12 7.61 3.12 -5.20
N GLN A 13 7.36 2.52 -4.03
CA GLN A 13 7.86 1.18 -3.73
C GLN A 13 7.13 0.09 -4.53
N LEU A 14 5.82 0.21 -4.73
CA LEU A 14 5.06 -0.73 -5.56
C LEU A 14 5.46 -0.66 -7.02
N GLU A 15 5.62 0.55 -7.57
CA GLU A 15 6.06 0.77 -8.95
C GLU A 15 7.42 0.13 -9.24
N ARG A 16 8.39 0.29 -8.33
CA ARG A 16 9.71 -0.36 -8.42
C ARG A 16 9.65 -1.89 -8.48
N LEU A 17 8.59 -2.49 -7.92
CA LEU A 17 8.36 -3.92 -7.91
C LEU A 17 7.41 -4.36 -9.02
N GLN A 18 7.03 -3.45 -9.93
CA GLN A 18 6.02 -3.67 -10.97
C GLN A 18 4.68 -4.14 -10.38
N LEU A 19 4.31 -3.64 -9.20
CA LEU A 19 3.06 -3.96 -8.52
C LEU A 19 2.07 -2.81 -8.66
N GLU A 20 0.79 -3.16 -8.62
CA GLU A 20 -0.30 -2.19 -8.71
C GLU A 20 -0.86 -1.88 -7.32
N ALA A 21 -1.20 -0.61 -7.06
CA ALA A 21 -1.84 -0.20 -5.83
C ALA A 21 -3.37 -0.21 -5.96
N ASP A 22 -4.06 -0.90 -5.06
CA ASP A 22 -5.52 -0.85 -4.89
C ASP A 22 -5.84 -0.11 -3.58
N ILE A 23 -6.27 1.15 -3.65
CA ILE A 23 -6.40 2.00 -2.46
C ILE A 23 -7.82 1.97 -1.91
N SER A 24 -7.94 1.58 -0.64
CA SER A 24 -9.16 1.71 0.15
C SER A 24 -8.97 2.78 1.21
N TRP A 25 -9.90 3.73 1.29
CA TRP A 25 -9.83 4.82 2.25
C TRP A 25 -10.71 4.55 3.47
N VAL A 26 -10.22 4.91 4.65
CA VAL A 26 -10.98 4.89 5.90
C VAL A 26 -10.82 6.21 6.64
N ASP A 27 -11.81 6.60 7.43
CA ASP A 27 -11.73 7.81 8.23
C ASP A 27 -10.75 7.60 9.40
N GLY A 28 -9.90 8.60 9.67
CA GLY A 28 -8.91 8.54 10.74
C GLY A 28 -7.82 9.59 10.59
N THR A 29 -6.77 9.49 11.41
CA THR A 29 -5.61 10.40 11.30
C THR A 29 -4.93 10.21 9.95
N PRO A 30 -4.93 11.23 9.06
CA PRO A 30 -4.36 11.11 7.74
C PRO A 30 -2.86 10.81 7.78
N GLY A 31 -2.36 10.22 6.69
CA GLY A 31 -0.94 10.30 6.35
C GLY A 31 -0.17 8.99 6.35
N ALA A 32 -0.81 7.85 6.62
CA ALA A 32 -0.13 6.56 6.56
C ALA A 32 -1.01 5.41 6.04
N VAL A 33 -0.34 4.43 5.44
CA VAL A 33 -0.91 3.10 5.16
C VAL A 33 -1.13 2.39 6.49
N LEU A 34 -2.37 2.05 6.78
CA LEU A 34 -2.78 1.33 7.98
C LEU A 34 -2.66 -0.19 7.81
N GLU A 35 -2.99 -0.67 6.61
CA GLU A 35 -2.98 -2.10 6.31
C GLU A 35 -2.54 -2.34 4.86
N GLN A 36 -1.89 -3.47 4.62
CA GLN A 36 -1.63 -3.98 3.27
C GLN A 36 -2.09 -5.43 3.11
N LYS A 37 -2.57 -5.77 1.91
CA LYS A 37 -2.82 -7.15 1.48
C LYS A 37 -2.34 -7.35 0.03
N PRO A 38 -1.56 -8.40 -0.28
CA PRO A 38 -1.04 -9.42 0.62
C PRO A 38 -0.06 -8.85 1.66
N LYS A 39 0.19 -9.62 2.73
CA LYS A 39 1.19 -9.27 3.75
C LYS A 39 2.57 -9.16 3.10
N ALA A 40 3.43 -8.33 3.69
CA ALA A 40 4.80 -8.17 3.22
C ALA A 40 5.57 -9.50 3.33
N GLY A 41 6.56 -9.69 2.44
CA GLY A 41 7.42 -10.88 2.44
C GLY A 41 6.86 -12.07 1.66
N LEU A 42 5.65 -11.98 1.10
CA LEU A 42 5.18 -12.95 0.11
C LEU A 42 5.80 -12.66 -1.26
N ALA A 43 6.06 -13.73 -2.02
CA ALA A 43 6.44 -13.63 -3.42
C ALA A 43 5.32 -12.93 -4.21
N ALA A 44 5.70 -11.95 -5.03
CA ALA A 44 4.78 -11.20 -5.86
C ALA A 44 5.20 -11.33 -7.32
N ALA A 45 4.24 -11.50 -8.21
CA ALA A 45 4.44 -11.44 -9.65
C ALA A 45 4.25 -9.99 -10.13
N PRO A 46 4.92 -9.56 -11.21
CA PRO A 46 4.61 -8.30 -11.87
C PRO A 46 3.11 -8.20 -12.21
N GLY A 47 2.52 -7.03 -12.01
CA GLY A 47 1.09 -6.75 -12.17
C GLY A 47 0.21 -7.18 -10.99
N LEU A 48 0.77 -7.80 -9.95
CA LEU A 48 -0.02 -8.14 -8.76
C LEU A 48 -0.55 -6.87 -8.09
N LYS A 49 -1.85 -6.87 -7.78
CA LYS A 49 -2.52 -5.82 -7.01
C LYS A 49 -2.27 -5.98 -5.52
N VAL A 50 -1.75 -4.93 -4.90
CA VAL A 50 -1.60 -4.80 -3.46
C VAL A 50 -2.65 -3.82 -2.95
N ARG A 51 -3.59 -4.33 -2.16
CA ARG A 51 -4.56 -3.50 -1.47
C ARG A 51 -3.90 -2.76 -0.32
N LEU A 52 -4.05 -1.44 -0.29
CA LEU A 52 -3.61 -0.58 0.81
C LEU A 52 -4.83 0.08 1.44
N VAL A 53 -4.96 -0.05 2.76
CA VAL A 53 -5.92 0.74 3.54
C VAL A 53 -5.21 1.98 4.03
N VAL A 54 -5.75 3.15 3.73
CA VAL A 54 -5.13 4.44 4.05
C VAL A 54 -6.13 5.30 4.83
N ALA A 55 -5.66 5.87 5.93
CA ALA A 55 -6.44 6.83 6.69
C ALA A 55 -6.53 8.17 5.93
N ARG A 56 -7.74 8.71 5.85
CA ARG A 56 -8.04 10.09 5.43
C ARG A 56 -8.85 10.78 6.51
N GLY A 57 -8.76 12.11 6.54
CA GLY A 57 -9.54 12.99 7.40
C GLY A 57 -10.49 13.83 6.59
#